data_AF-A0AAV6JHM3-F1
#
_entry.id   AF-A0AAV6JHM3-F1
#
_cell.length_a   1.000
_cell.length_b   1.000
_cell.length_c   1.000
_cell.angle_alpha   90.00
_cell.angle_beta   90.00
_cell.angle_gamma   90.00
#
_symmetry.space_group_name_H-M   'P 1'
#
loop_
_entity.id
_entity.type
_entity.pdbx_description
1 polymer ?
#
loop_
_entity_poly.entity_id
_entity_poly.type
_entity_poly.pdbx_seq_one_letter_code
_entity_poly.pdbx_strand_id
1 'polypeptide(L)'
;MLRRNVRLRREYIYRKSLEGKERLLYEKKRKIKEALEEGKPIPTELRNEEAELRREIDLEDENTAIPKTNIDDEYASASEKDPKILVTTSRNPIAPLTQFVKELKIVFPNAQRMNRGGQVTRHDIKDKKAIGTMPEAYPHLILNNFSTKLGQRTANILKHLFPVPKPDTKRIITFANQADYISFRHHIYEKRGGPKSIELKEIGPRFELRLYQVKLGTMDQSEAQTEWVIRPYMNTSKKQKILGD
;
A
#
# COMPACT_ATOMS: atom_id res chain seq x y z
N MET A 1 -25.89 -6.65 5.45
CA MET A 1 -24.55 -6.17 5.02
C MET A 1 -23.47 -6.42 6.07
N LEU A 2 -23.66 -6.01 7.33
CA LEU A 2 -22.66 -6.17 8.41
C LEU A 2 -22.19 -7.62 8.62
N ARG A 3 -23.12 -8.59 8.67
CA ARG A 3 -22.81 -10.03 8.80
C ARG A 3 -21.94 -10.58 7.66
N ARG A 4 -22.13 -10.08 6.43
CA ARG A 4 -21.32 -10.48 5.26
C ARG A 4 -19.86 -10.05 5.45
N ASN A 5 -19.62 -8.81 5.88
CA ASN A 5 -18.27 -8.29 6.09
C ASN A 5 -17.55 -9.03 7.24
N VAL A 6 -18.27 -9.35 8.32
CA VAL A 6 -17.72 -10.16 9.42
C VAL A 6 -17.34 -11.56 8.93
N ARG A 7 -18.20 -12.20 8.13
CA ARG A 7 -17.90 -13.52 7.52
C ARG A 7 -16.67 -13.47 6.62
N LEU A 8 -16.64 -12.55 5.65
CA LEU A 8 -15.52 -12.40 4.71
C LEU A 8 -14.19 -12.17 5.43
N ARG A 9 -14.20 -11.38 6.52
CA ARG A 9 -13.00 -11.18 7.34
C ARG A 9 -12.56 -12.47 8.04
N ARG A 10 -13.49 -13.25 8.60
CA ARG A 10 -13.16 -14.54 9.24
C ARG A 10 -12.55 -15.51 8.24
N GLU A 11 -13.11 -15.58 7.03
CA GLU A 11 -12.59 -16.39 5.92
C GLU A 11 -11.18 -15.95 5.52
N TYR A 12 -10.95 -14.64 5.40
CA TYR A 12 -9.61 -14.09 5.12
C TYR A 12 -8.57 -14.48 6.18
N ILE A 13 -8.90 -14.31 7.47
CA ILE A 13 -8.00 -14.67 8.57
C ILE A 13 -7.72 -16.17 8.58
N TYR A 14 -8.74 -16.99 8.34
CA TYR A 14 -8.58 -18.44 8.27
C TYR A 14 -7.66 -18.85 7.12
N ARG A 15 -7.87 -18.32 5.91
CA ARG A 15 -6.99 -18.56 4.74
C ARG A 15 -5.55 -18.14 5.05
N LYS A 16 -5.35 -16.97 5.66
CA LYS A 16 -4.03 -16.49 6.08
C LYS A 16 -3.35 -17.41 7.12
N SER A 17 -4.13 -18.07 7.99
CA SER A 17 -3.57 -19.02 8.96
C SER A 17 -3.09 -20.33 8.33
N LEU A 18 -3.66 -20.73 7.19
CA LEU A 18 -3.27 -21.93 6.45
C LEU A 18 -2.00 -21.71 5.61
N GLU A 19 -1.74 -20.47 5.19
CA GLU A 19 -0.59 -20.08 4.36
C GLU A 19 0.75 -20.58 4.92
N GLY A 20 0.95 -20.56 6.24
CA GLY A 20 2.18 -21.07 6.85
C GLY A 20 2.39 -22.57 6.60
N LYS A 21 1.32 -23.36 6.65
CA LYS A 21 1.35 -24.80 6.36
C LYS A 21 1.50 -25.06 4.86
N GLU A 22 0.75 -24.33 4.04
CA GLU A 22 0.82 -24.42 2.58
C GLU A 22 2.21 -24.04 2.06
N ARG A 23 2.86 -23.03 2.65
CA ARG A 23 4.22 -22.64 2.29
C ARG A 23 5.25 -23.72 2.65
N LEU A 24 5.12 -24.35 3.81
CA LEU A 24 5.97 -25.48 4.18
C LEU A 24 5.79 -26.65 3.20
N LEU A 25 4.53 -26.96 2.85
CA LEU A 25 4.20 -27.99 1.87
C LEU A 25 4.81 -27.65 0.50
N TYR A 26 4.67 -26.40 0.05
CA TYR A 26 5.26 -25.92 -1.20
C TYR A 26 6.78 -26.03 -1.21
N GLU A 27 7.46 -25.64 -0.14
CA GLU A 27 8.92 -25.77 -0.03
C GLU A 27 9.36 -27.25 -0.10
N LYS A 28 8.58 -28.17 0.48
CA LYS A 28 8.82 -29.63 0.34
C LYS A 28 8.64 -30.08 -1.11
N LYS A 29 7.52 -29.71 -1.76
CA LYS A 29 7.23 -30.04 -3.16
C LYS A 29 8.30 -29.50 -4.11
N ARG A 30 8.73 -28.26 -3.90
CA ARG A 30 9.79 -27.61 -4.70
C ARG A 30 11.12 -28.36 -4.61
N LYS A 31 11.52 -28.76 -3.40
CA LYS A 31 12.75 -29.56 -3.20
C LYS A 31 12.69 -30.91 -3.91
N ILE A 32 11.53 -31.58 -3.90
CA ILE A 32 11.34 -32.86 -4.62
C ILE A 32 11.44 -32.61 -6.13
N LYS A 33 10.78 -31.56 -6.63
CA LYS A 33 10.83 -31.19 -8.05
C LYS A 33 12.26 -30.87 -8.51
N GLU A 34 12.99 -30.04 -7.76
CA GLU A 34 14.40 -29.71 -8.02
C GLU A 34 15.28 -30.98 -8.01
N ALA A 35 15.10 -31.89 -7.05
CA ALA A 35 15.88 -33.13 -6.98
C ALA A 35 15.60 -34.07 -8.18
N LEU A 36 14.35 -34.15 -8.63
CA LEU A 36 13.95 -34.93 -9.81
C LEU A 36 14.50 -34.34 -11.11
N GLU A 37 14.48 -33.01 -11.25
CA GLU A 37 15.03 -32.30 -12.42
C GLU A 37 16.56 -32.43 -12.49
N GLU A 38 17.26 -32.35 -11.37
CA GLU A 38 18.73 -32.48 -11.29
C GLU A 38 19.22 -33.93 -11.28
N GLY A 39 18.32 -34.92 -11.16
CA GLY A 39 18.66 -36.33 -11.04
C GLY A 39 19.40 -36.70 -9.75
N LYS A 40 19.32 -35.86 -8.71
CA LYS A 40 19.96 -36.08 -7.40
C LYS A 40 19.08 -36.95 -6.50
N PRO A 41 19.66 -37.71 -5.56
CA PRO A 41 18.87 -38.45 -4.59
C PRO A 41 18.05 -37.50 -3.70
N ILE A 42 16.80 -37.88 -3.45
CA ILE A 42 15.86 -37.08 -2.66
C ILE A 42 16.34 -36.99 -1.20
N PRO A 43 16.22 -35.82 -0.54
CA PRO A 43 16.59 -35.65 0.85
C PRO A 43 15.92 -36.69 1.77
N THR A 44 16.68 -37.19 2.75
CA THR A 44 16.24 -38.26 3.66
C THR A 44 14.97 -37.93 4.44
N GLU A 45 14.75 -36.65 4.74
CA GLU A 45 13.58 -36.13 5.45
C GLU A 45 12.27 -36.25 4.64
N LEU A 46 12.36 -36.27 3.31
CA LEU A 46 11.21 -36.26 2.41
C LEU A 46 10.89 -37.65 1.83
N ARG A 47 11.77 -38.65 2.03
CA ARG A 47 11.62 -40.00 1.47
C ARG A 47 10.31 -40.70 1.84
N ASN A 48 9.81 -40.47 3.06
CA ASN A 48 8.57 -41.09 3.52
C ASN A 48 7.32 -40.42 2.93
N GLU A 49 7.38 -39.11 2.69
CA GLU A 49 6.26 -38.30 2.16
C GLU A 49 6.31 -38.16 0.63
N GLU A 50 7.40 -38.60 0.00
CA GLU A 50 7.68 -38.42 -1.43
C GLU A 50 6.55 -38.95 -2.31
N ALA A 51 6.11 -40.18 -2.07
CA ALA A 51 5.13 -40.85 -2.93
C ALA A 51 3.79 -40.11 -2.97
N GLU A 52 3.40 -39.49 -1.84
CA GLU A 52 2.18 -38.68 -1.75
C GLU A 52 2.37 -37.31 -2.40
N LEU A 53 3.45 -36.61 -2.04
CA LEU A 53 3.75 -35.27 -2.58
C LEU A 53 3.94 -35.30 -4.10
N ARG A 54 4.52 -36.36 -4.65
CA ARG A 54 4.69 -36.55 -6.09
C ARG A 54 3.34 -36.68 -6.81
N ARG A 55 2.41 -37.45 -6.25
CA ARG A 55 1.05 -37.56 -6.81
C ARG A 55 0.35 -36.21 -6.79
N GLU A 56 0.53 -35.42 -5.74
CA GLU A 56 -0.03 -34.07 -5.69
C GLU A 56 0.59 -33.15 -6.74
N ILE A 57 1.93 -33.16 -6.88
CA ILE A 57 2.63 -32.36 -7.90
C ILE A 57 2.14 -32.70 -9.31
N ASP A 58 1.94 -33.99 -9.62
CA ASP A 58 1.46 -34.43 -10.94
C ASP A 58 0.02 -33.97 -11.24
N LEU A 59 -0.77 -33.64 -10.20
CA LEU A 59 -2.14 -33.15 -10.31
C LEU A 59 -2.25 -31.61 -10.29
N GLU A 60 -1.17 -30.90 -9.97
CA GLU A 60 -1.16 -29.44 -9.87
C GLU A 60 -1.19 -28.77 -11.27
N ASP A 61 -2.04 -27.75 -11.42
CA ASP A 61 -2.03 -26.88 -12.58
C ASP A 61 -1.00 -25.74 -12.42
N GLU A 62 -0.67 -25.05 -13.52
CA GLU A 62 0.31 -23.95 -13.53
C GLU A 62 -0.04 -22.81 -12.54
N ASN A 63 -1.33 -22.64 -12.21
CA ASN A 63 -1.81 -21.63 -11.28
C ASN A 63 -1.64 -22.02 -9.80
N THR A 64 -1.70 -23.31 -9.49
CA THR A 64 -1.53 -23.86 -8.13
C THR A 64 -0.06 -24.13 -7.83
N ALA A 65 0.75 -24.33 -8.88
CA ALA A 65 2.18 -24.60 -8.77
C ALA A 65 2.99 -23.48 -8.09
N ILE A 66 2.47 -22.25 -7.99
CA ILE A 66 3.14 -21.16 -7.27
C ILE A 66 2.16 -20.63 -6.21
N PRO A 67 2.49 -20.73 -4.90
CA PRO A 67 1.63 -20.19 -3.88
C PRO A 67 1.55 -18.67 -4.06
N LYS A 68 0.33 -18.17 -4.19
CA LYS A 68 0.09 -16.72 -4.20
C LYS A 68 0.57 -16.15 -2.87
N THR A 69 1.60 -15.32 -2.91
CA THR A 69 2.05 -14.59 -1.74
C THR A 69 0.95 -13.61 -1.32
N ASN A 70 0.46 -13.73 -0.09
CA ASN A 70 -0.62 -12.89 0.47
C ASN A 70 -0.13 -11.48 0.88
N ILE A 71 1.10 -11.11 0.52
CA ILE A 71 1.53 -9.71 0.61
C ILE A 71 0.68 -8.96 -0.42
N ASP A 72 -0.40 -8.33 0.06
CA ASP A 72 -1.34 -7.48 -0.67
C ASP A 72 -2.59 -8.11 -1.33
N ASP A 73 -3.12 -9.22 -0.80
CA ASP A 73 -4.42 -9.78 -1.24
C ASP A 73 -5.59 -8.79 -1.04
N GLU A 74 -5.54 -7.91 -0.04
CA GLU A 74 -6.61 -6.93 0.20
C GLU A 74 -6.77 -5.93 -0.95
N TYR A 75 -5.71 -5.72 -1.72
CA TYR A 75 -5.69 -4.82 -2.86
C TYR A 75 -5.65 -5.56 -4.21
N ALA A 76 -5.77 -6.90 -4.23
CA ALA A 76 -5.69 -7.68 -5.45
C ALA A 76 -6.74 -7.24 -6.50
N SER A 77 -7.94 -6.88 -6.07
CA SER A 77 -9.02 -6.38 -6.93
C SER A 77 -9.10 -4.84 -7.00
N ALA A 78 -8.11 -4.11 -6.48
CA ALA A 78 -8.17 -2.66 -6.37
C ALA A 78 -8.13 -1.93 -7.73
N SER A 79 -7.70 -2.60 -8.80
CA SER A 79 -7.68 -2.03 -10.16
C SER A 79 -9.03 -2.07 -10.87
N GLU A 80 -10.02 -2.80 -10.34
CA GLU A 80 -11.34 -2.93 -10.97
C GLU A 80 -12.21 -1.67 -10.79
N LYS A 81 -12.02 -0.94 -9.69
CA LYS A 81 -12.84 0.20 -9.34
C LYS A 81 -12.00 1.33 -8.74
N ASP A 82 -12.26 2.54 -9.22
CA ASP A 82 -11.61 3.73 -8.68
C ASP A 82 -11.87 3.89 -7.17
N PRO A 83 -10.82 4.18 -6.38
CA PRO A 83 -10.94 4.33 -4.94
C PRO A 83 -11.79 5.55 -4.60
N LYS A 84 -12.70 5.39 -3.63
CA LYS A 84 -13.50 6.49 -3.07
C LYS A 84 -13.01 6.79 -1.66
N ILE A 85 -12.39 7.95 -1.48
CA ILE A 85 -11.75 8.32 -0.22
C ILE A 85 -12.58 9.39 0.48
N LEU A 86 -12.75 9.23 1.79
CA LEU A 86 -13.35 10.24 2.65
C LEU A 86 -12.27 10.83 3.56
N VAL A 87 -12.02 12.12 3.42
CA VAL A 87 -11.10 12.87 4.28
C VAL A 87 -11.90 13.58 5.36
N THR A 88 -11.54 13.34 6.62
CA THR A 88 -12.17 13.97 7.79
C THR A 88 -11.11 14.48 8.76
N THR A 89 -11.49 15.40 9.63
CA THR A 89 -10.64 15.92 10.71
C THR A 89 -10.91 15.20 12.05
N SER A 90 -10.24 15.64 13.11
CA SER A 90 -10.69 15.40 14.49
C SER A 90 -12.06 16.06 14.76
N ARG A 91 -12.67 15.74 15.91
CA ARG A 91 -14.01 16.22 16.30
C ARG A 91 -14.10 17.76 16.42
N ASN A 92 -13.03 18.41 16.89
CA ASN A 92 -12.92 19.85 17.04
C ASN A 92 -11.65 20.33 16.34
N PRO A 93 -11.67 20.55 15.02
CA PRO A 93 -10.49 20.96 14.27
C PRO A 93 -10.16 22.44 14.47
N ILE A 94 -8.88 22.78 14.37
CA ILE A 94 -8.41 24.17 14.27
C ILE A 94 -8.50 24.62 12.81
N ALA A 95 -8.62 25.93 12.55
CA ALA A 95 -8.72 26.49 11.21
C ALA A 95 -7.59 26.05 10.25
N PRO A 96 -6.30 26.00 10.64
CA PRO A 96 -5.24 25.49 9.77
C PRO A 96 -5.41 24.02 9.39
N LEU A 97 -5.88 23.17 10.31
CA LEU A 97 -6.18 21.76 10.01
C LEU A 97 -7.32 21.64 8.99
N THR A 98 -8.33 22.50 9.11
CA THR A 98 -9.44 22.57 8.16
C THR A 98 -8.95 22.99 6.77
N GLN A 99 -8.02 23.94 6.69
CA GLN A 99 -7.40 24.37 5.44
C GLN A 99 -6.52 23.27 4.84
N PHE A 100 -5.69 22.62 5.66
CA PHE A 100 -4.87 21.47 5.26
C PHE A 100 -5.71 20.34 4.68
N VAL A 101 -6.86 20.01 5.29
CA VAL A 101 -7.77 18.99 4.74
C VAL A 101 -8.37 19.39 3.39
N LYS A 102 -8.58 20.69 3.13
CA LYS A 102 -9.00 21.14 1.78
C LYS A 102 -7.89 20.94 0.76
N GLU A 103 -6.65 21.23 1.12
CA GLU A 103 -5.49 20.97 0.26
C GLU A 103 -5.29 19.47 0.02
N LEU A 104 -5.46 18.65 1.06
CA LEU A 104 -5.37 17.20 0.97
C LEU A 104 -6.48 16.60 0.09
N LYS A 105 -7.70 17.14 0.15
CA LYS A 105 -8.80 16.75 -0.76
C LYS A 105 -8.39 16.94 -2.23
N ILE A 106 -7.63 17.99 -2.54
CA ILE A 106 -7.18 18.29 -3.89
C ILE A 106 -6.10 17.29 -4.35
N VAL A 107 -5.30 16.75 -3.41
CA VAL A 107 -4.26 15.75 -3.71
C VAL A 107 -4.86 14.43 -4.22
N PHE A 108 -5.95 13.96 -3.63
CA PHE A 108 -6.56 12.68 -4.00
C PHE A 108 -7.71 12.86 -5.00
N PRO A 109 -7.62 12.31 -6.22
CA PRO A 109 -8.77 12.25 -7.12
C PRO A 109 -9.91 11.48 -6.45
N ASN A 110 -11.15 11.88 -6.66
CA ASN A 110 -12.35 11.25 -6.07
C ASN A 110 -12.49 11.37 -4.55
N ALA A 111 -11.65 12.15 -3.87
CA ALA A 111 -11.79 12.36 -2.43
C ALA A 111 -12.93 13.33 -2.09
N GLN A 112 -13.73 12.95 -1.10
CA GLN A 112 -14.74 13.80 -0.50
C GLN A 112 -14.28 14.24 0.89
N ARG A 113 -14.49 15.52 1.21
CA ARG A 113 -14.27 16.04 2.57
C ARG A 113 -15.58 15.98 3.33
N MET A 114 -15.55 15.46 4.55
CA MET A 114 -16.68 15.54 5.47
C MET A 114 -16.25 16.15 6.80
N ASN A 115 -17.06 17.07 7.29
CA ASN A 115 -16.85 17.69 8.60
C ASN A 115 -17.22 16.69 9.69
N ARG A 116 -16.37 16.55 10.70
CA ARG A 116 -16.68 15.80 11.92
C ARG A 116 -17.23 16.78 12.97
N GLY A 117 -18.32 16.39 13.63
CA GLY A 117 -18.99 17.23 14.62
C GLY A 117 -20.01 18.21 13.99
N GLY A 118 -20.53 19.12 14.81
CA GLY A 118 -21.55 20.10 14.40
C GLY A 118 -21.01 21.37 13.75
N GLN A 119 -19.71 21.47 13.49
CA GLN A 119 -19.12 22.65 12.87
C GLN A 119 -19.44 22.73 11.37
N VAL A 120 -20.27 23.70 11.00
CA VAL A 120 -20.46 24.12 9.62
C VAL A 120 -19.37 25.13 9.28
N THR A 121 -18.30 24.67 8.64
CA THR A 121 -17.23 25.57 8.19
C THR A 121 -17.74 26.42 7.02
N ARG A 122 -17.86 27.74 7.17
CA ARG A 122 -18.05 28.66 6.04
C ARG A 122 -16.81 28.62 5.14
N HIS A 123 -17.02 28.40 3.85
CA HIS A 123 -15.95 28.11 2.89
C HIS A 123 -15.34 29.39 2.32
N ASP A 124 -14.62 30.16 3.14
CA ASP A 124 -13.82 31.27 2.61
C ASP A 124 -12.36 30.81 2.45
N ILE A 125 -12.03 30.36 1.24
CA ILE A 125 -10.64 30.41 0.79
C ILE A 125 -10.54 31.75 0.05
N LYS A 126 -10.08 32.81 0.73
CA LYS A 126 -9.86 34.12 0.10
C LYS A 126 -8.82 34.05 -1.03
N ASP A 127 -8.04 32.96 -1.09
CA ASP A 127 -6.90 32.76 -1.99
C ASP A 127 -7.13 31.75 -3.12
N LYS A 128 -8.39 31.48 -3.53
CA LYS A 128 -8.66 30.66 -4.74
C LYS A 128 -7.95 31.19 -5.99
N LYS A 129 -7.68 32.51 -6.04
CA LYS A 129 -6.95 33.15 -7.15
C LYS A 129 -5.43 32.89 -7.12
N ALA A 130 -4.83 32.65 -5.95
CA ALA A 130 -3.38 32.47 -5.82
C ALA A 130 -2.93 31.04 -6.17
N ILE A 131 -3.76 30.04 -5.92
CA ILE A 131 -3.45 28.62 -6.15
C ILE A 131 -3.73 28.20 -7.60
N GLY A 132 -4.54 28.97 -8.35
CA GLY A 132 -4.98 28.63 -9.69
C GLY A 132 -5.93 27.42 -9.71
N THR A 133 -6.43 27.07 -10.90
CA THR A 133 -7.26 25.87 -11.07
C THR A 133 -6.39 24.63 -10.97
N MET A 134 -6.60 23.80 -9.94
CA MET A 134 -5.85 22.56 -9.80
C MET A 134 -6.30 21.55 -10.86
N PRO A 135 -5.37 20.85 -11.55
CA PRO A 135 -5.74 19.74 -12.42
C PRO A 135 -6.30 18.57 -11.62
N GLU A 136 -7.53 18.16 -11.94
CA GLU A 136 -8.19 16.98 -11.37
C GLU A 136 -7.77 15.67 -12.05
N ALA A 137 -6.85 15.74 -13.01
CA ALA A 137 -6.30 14.57 -13.70
C ALA A 137 -5.65 13.59 -12.72
N TYR A 138 -5.70 12.30 -13.07
CA TYR A 138 -5.19 11.20 -12.26
C TYR A 138 -3.65 11.22 -12.27
N PRO A 139 -3.00 11.40 -11.11
CA PRO A 139 -1.56 11.64 -11.03
C PRO A 139 -0.75 10.36 -11.31
N HIS A 140 0.41 10.51 -11.96
CA HIS A 140 1.46 9.51 -11.91
C HIS A 140 2.08 9.48 -10.51
N LEU A 141 2.33 8.28 -10.00
CA LEU A 141 2.96 8.08 -8.69
C LEU A 141 4.42 7.68 -8.85
N ILE A 142 5.29 8.30 -8.05
CA ILE A 142 6.69 7.92 -7.91
C ILE A 142 6.89 7.45 -6.47
N LEU A 143 7.23 6.18 -6.30
CA LEU A 143 7.55 5.57 -5.00
C LEU A 143 9.06 5.27 -5.00
N ASN A 144 9.85 6.07 -4.31
CA ASN A 144 11.30 5.93 -4.29
C ASN A 144 11.79 5.37 -2.94
N ASN A 145 12.73 4.42 -3.01
CA ASN A 145 13.39 3.78 -1.87
C ASN A 145 12.47 3.03 -0.88
N PHE A 146 11.56 2.21 -1.42
CA PHE A 146 10.75 1.26 -0.65
C PHE A 146 11.21 -0.18 -0.94
N SER A 147 12.44 -0.54 -0.54
CA SER A 147 13.06 -1.81 -0.88
C SER A 147 12.62 -2.98 0.02
N THR A 148 12.36 -2.73 1.31
CA THR A 148 12.02 -3.79 2.27
C THR A 148 10.61 -4.33 2.05
N LYS A 149 10.29 -5.52 2.60
CA LYS A 149 8.93 -6.08 2.53
C LYS A 149 7.87 -5.13 3.13
N LEU A 150 8.20 -4.49 4.26
CA LEU A 150 7.31 -3.50 4.87
C LEU A 150 7.26 -2.21 4.05
N GLY A 151 8.36 -1.83 3.41
CA GLY A 151 8.42 -0.75 2.44
C GLY A 151 7.46 -0.99 1.28
N GLN A 152 7.54 -2.15 0.64
CA GLN A 152 6.65 -2.57 -0.44
C GLN A 152 5.17 -2.59 0.01
N ARG A 153 4.88 -3.15 1.19
CA ARG A 153 3.53 -3.13 1.78
C ARG A 153 3.00 -1.70 1.97
N THR A 154 3.83 -0.80 2.50
CA THR A 154 3.48 0.62 2.72
C THR A 154 3.27 1.35 1.39
N ALA A 155 4.18 1.11 0.43
CA ALA A 155 4.09 1.62 -0.94
C ALA A 155 2.79 1.17 -1.62
N ASN A 156 2.39 -0.09 -1.42
CA ASN A 156 1.17 -0.62 -2.00
C ASN A 156 -0.09 0.01 -1.39
N ILE A 157 -0.14 0.15 -0.06
CA ILE A 157 -1.23 0.88 0.62
C ILE A 157 -1.35 2.30 0.06
N LEU A 158 -0.24 3.03 -0.08
CA LEU A 158 -0.24 4.40 -0.59
C LEU A 158 -0.62 4.47 -2.08
N LYS A 159 -0.17 3.50 -2.89
CA LYS A 159 -0.48 3.41 -4.33
C LYS A 159 -1.98 3.29 -4.58
N HIS A 160 -2.65 2.41 -3.82
CA HIS A 160 -4.07 2.12 -4.01
C HIS A 160 -5.02 3.21 -3.48
N LEU A 161 -4.48 4.31 -2.93
CA LEU A 161 -5.25 5.52 -2.67
C LEU A 161 -5.50 6.34 -3.95
N PHE A 162 -4.81 6.03 -5.05
CA PHE A 162 -4.96 6.77 -6.30
C PHE A 162 -5.53 5.87 -7.40
N PRO A 163 -6.38 6.42 -8.28
CA PRO A 163 -6.81 5.72 -9.48
C PRO A 163 -5.66 5.58 -10.48
N VAL A 164 -5.83 4.66 -11.44
CA VAL A 164 -4.82 4.40 -12.47
C VAL A 164 -4.70 5.61 -13.42
N PRO A 165 -3.51 6.22 -13.55
CA PRO A 165 -3.33 7.39 -14.39
C PRO A 165 -3.30 7.03 -15.88
N LYS A 166 -3.74 7.98 -16.72
CA LYS A 166 -3.53 7.90 -18.17
C LYS A 166 -2.08 8.27 -18.51
N PRO A 167 -1.48 7.69 -19.57
CA PRO A 167 -0.07 7.90 -19.92
C PRO A 167 0.30 9.34 -20.31
N ASP A 168 -0.68 10.16 -20.67
CA ASP A 168 -0.54 11.56 -21.07
C ASP A 168 -0.61 12.56 -19.90
N THR A 169 -0.82 12.06 -18.67
CA THR A 169 -1.05 12.94 -17.53
C THR A 169 0.23 13.68 -17.14
N LYS A 170 0.10 14.99 -16.89
CA LYS A 170 1.21 15.87 -16.49
C LYS A 170 1.41 15.98 -14.98
N ARG A 171 0.48 15.44 -14.21
CA ARG A 171 0.46 15.53 -12.74
C ARG A 171 1.27 14.38 -12.15
N ILE A 172 2.19 14.70 -11.23
CA ILE A 172 3.07 13.74 -10.58
C ILE A 172 3.00 13.93 -9.07
N ILE A 173 2.84 12.83 -8.35
CA ILE A 173 2.96 12.77 -6.90
C ILE A 173 4.15 11.87 -6.56
N THR A 174 5.03 12.38 -5.71
CA THR A 174 6.25 11.68 -5.29
C THR A 174 6.17 11.36 -3.81
N PHE A 175 6.36 10.08 -3.47
CA PHE A 175 6.69 9.60 -2.13
C PHE A 175 8.14 9.11 -2.18
N ALA A 176 9.05 9.88 -1.60
CA ALA A 176 10.46 9.53 -1.53
C ALA A 176 10.83 9.20 -0.09
N ASN A 177 11.30 7.98 0.15
CA ASN A 177 11.74 7.56 1.47
C ASN A 177 13.24 7.89 1.69
N GLN A 178 13.54 8.60 2.76
CA GLN A 178 14.90 8.86 3.22
C GLN A 178 14.95 8.68 4.74
N ALA A 179 15.74 7.69 5.20
CA ALA A 179 15.88 7.38 6.62
C ALA A 179 14.54 7.17 7.37
N ASP A 180 13.61 6.42 6.75
CA ASP A 180 12.25 6.14 7.23
C ASP A 180 11.30 7.35 7.31
N TYR A 181 11.70 8.50 6.78
CA TYR A 181 10.83 9.63 6.51
C TYR A 181 10.41 9.62 5.04
N ILE A 182 9.11 9.49 4.83
CA ILE A 182 8.49 9.53 3.51
C ILE A 182 8.18 11.00 3.19
N SER A 183 9.04 11.60 2.38
CA SER A 183 8.81 12.93 1.81
C SER A 183 7.73 12.87 0.74
N PHE A 184 6.64 13.60 0.97
CA PHE A 184 5.58 13.81 0.00
C PHE A 184 5.81 15.11 -0.76
N ARG A 185 5.71 15.05 -2.10
CA ARG A 185 5.72 16.23 -2.98
C ARG A 185 4.70 16.07 -4.09
N HIS A 186 4.14 17.19 -4.55
CA HIS A 186 3.12 17.22 -5.59
C HIS A 186 3.48 18.23 -6.68
N HIS A 187 3.80 17.72 -7.86
CA HIS A 187 4.28 18.49 -8.99
C HIS A 187 3.38 18.34 -10.23
N ILE A 188 3.40 19.34 -11.10
CA ILE A 188 3.04 19.23 -12.51
C ILE A 188 4.34 19.34 -13.29
N TYR A 189 4.52 18.51 -14.31
CA TYR A 189 5.61 18.70 -15.24
C TYR A 189 5.14 19.34 -16.54
N GLU A 190 5.96 20.24 -17.08
CA GLU A 190 5.80 20.83 -18.41
C GLU A 190 6.99 20.43 -19.29
N LYS A 191 6.71 20.04 -20.54
CA LYS A 191 7.73 19.74 -21.56
C LYS A 191 7.71 20.88 -22.57
N ARG A 192 8.55 21.91 -22.37
CA ARG A 192 8.56 23.12 -23.22
C ARG A 192 9.46 23.03 -24.45
N GLY A 193 10.44 22.13 -24.49
CA GLY A 193 11.48 22.11 -25.53
C GLY A 193 12.01 20.73 -25.94
N GLY A 194 11.21 19.66 -25.78
CA GLY A 194 11.58 18.29 -26.20
C GLY A 194 11.76 17.30 -25.04
N PRO A 195 12.31 16.09 -25.29
CA PRO A 195 12.36 14.99 -24.31
C PRO A 195 13.22 15.27 -23.07
N LYS A 196 14.26 16.11 -23.19
CA LYS A 196 15.23 16.38 -22.12
C LYS A 196 14.89 17.61 -21.27
N SER A 197 14.01 18.49 -21.72
CA SER A 197 13.61 19.70 -20.99
C SER A 197 12.31 19.43 -20.24
N ILE A 198 12.41 18.90 -19.02
CA ILE A 198 11.26 18.70 -18.13
C ILE A 198 11.36 19.76 -17.03
N GLU A 199 10.41 20.69 -17.00
CA GLU A 199 10.27 21.67 -15.92
C GLU A 199 9.21 21.18 -14.93
N LEU A 200 9.53 21.18 -13.64
CA LEU A 200 8.60 20.81 -12.57
C LEU A 200 8.08 22.06 -11.89
N LYS A 201 6.75 22.18 -11.80
CA LYS A 201 6.05 23.20 -11.03
C LYS A 201 5.36 22.55 -9.84
N GLU A 202 5.63 23.02 -8.64
CA GLU A 202 4.98 22.51 -7.44
C GLU A 202 3.60 23.14 -7.21
N ILE A 203 2.63 22.34 -6.80
CA ILE A 203 1.23 22.74 -6.72
C ILE A 203 0.52 22.32 -5.42
N GLY A 204 1.13 21.43 -4.62
CA GLY A 204 0.50 20.88 -3.42
C GLY A 204 1.32 21.07 -2.15
N PRO A 205 0.77 20.63 -1.00
CA PRO A 205 1.45 20.75 0.28
C PRO A 205 2.71 19.88 0.32
N ARG A 206 3.72 20.37 1.06
CA ARG A 206 4.93 19.61 1.41
C ARG A 206 4.78 19.07 2.81
N PHE A 207 4.98 17.77 2.98
CA PHE A 207 5.06 17.18 4.30
C PHE A 207 5.92 15.93 4.28
N GLU A 208 6.33 15.52 5.47
CA GLU A 208 7.04 14.27 5.71
C GLU A 208 6.17 13.39 6.58
N LEU A 209 6.05 12.12 6.20
CA LEU A 209 5.33 11.11 6.96
C LEU A 209 6.34 10.15 7.56
N ARG A 210 6.08 9.71 8.79
CA ARG A 210 6.80 8.59 9.41
C ARG A 210 5.80 7.51 9.77
N LEU A 211 6.04 6.30 9.27
CA LEU A 211 5.18 5.16 9.61
C LEU A 211 5.35 4.83 11.10
N TYR A 212 4.24 4.81 11.83
CA TYR A 212 4.24 4.47 13.27
C TYR A 212 3.64 3.08 13.54
N GLN A 213 2.63 2.66 12.78
CA GLN A 213 1.95 1.40 12.99
C GLN A 213 1.22 0.96 11.71
N VAL A 214 1.19 -0.35 11.48
CA VAL A 214 0.34 -1.03 10.50
C VAL A 214 -0.50 -2.08 11.24
N LYS A 215 -1.82 -2.01 11.10
CA LYS A 215 -2.77 -2.98 11.67
C LYS A 215 -3.53 -3.70 10.56
N LEU A 216 -3.78 -5.00 10.76
CA LEU A 216 -4.61 -5.84 9.89
C LEU A 216 -6.10 -5.65 10.21
N GLY A 217 -6.60 -4.42 10.09
CA GLY A 217 -7.99 -4.11 10.39
C GLY A 217 -8.35 -2.65 10.10
N THR A 218 -9.63 -2.34 10.28
CA THR A 218 -10.14 -0.98 10.09
C THR A 218 -9.88 -0.12 11.32
N MET A 219 -9.95 1.20 11.18
CA MET A 219 -9.69 2.15 12.28
C MET A 219 -10.53 1.90 13.53
N ASP A 220 -11.80 1.51 13.37
CA ASP A 220 -12.72 1.25 14.49
C ASP A 220 -12.43 -0.06 15.25
N GLN A 221 -11.53 -0.91 14.73
CA GLN A 221 -11.19 -2.21 15.34
C GLN A 221 -9.92 -2.08 16.16
N SER A 222 -10.08 -1.76 17.44
CA SER A 222 -8.98 -1.64 18.40
C SER A 222 -8.18 -2.94 18.54
N GLU A 223 -8.87 -4.08 18.58
CA GLU A 223 -8.35 -5.44 18.79
C GLU A 223 -7.72 -6.07 17.55
N ALA A 224 -7.67 -5.38 16.42
CA ALA A 224 -7.04 -5.91 15.21
C ALA A 224 -5.55 -6.21 15.43
N GLN A 225 -5.09 -7.34 14.89
CA GLN A 225 -3.69 -7.75 14.97
C GLN A 225 -2.78 -6.64 14.40
N THR A 226 -1.74 -6.29 15.15
CA THR A 226 -0.72 -5.35 14.70
C THR A 226 0.29 -6.10 13.84
N GLU A 227 0.42 -5.70 12.58
CA GLU A 227 1.41 -6.25 11.64
C GLU A 227 2.80 -5.70 11.97
N TRP A 228 2.87 -4.40 12.19
CA TRP A 228 4.11 -3.72 12.54
C TRP A 228 3.84 -2.49 13.40
N VAL A 229 4.76 -2.17 14.30
CA VAL A 229 4.71 -0.97 15.14
C VAL A 229 6.12 -0.45 15.40
N ILE A 230 6.27 0.87 15.40
CA ILE A 230 7.50 1.52 15.78
C ILE A 230 7.77 1.28 17.27
N ARG A 231 8.98 0.83 17.61
CA ARG A 231 9.40 0.55 18.98
C ARG A 231 10.56 1.47 19.37
N PRO A 232 10.31 2.74 19.71
CA PRO A 232 11.38 3.73 19.85
C PRO A 232 12.36 3.45 21.00
N TYR A 233 11.94 2.69 22.01
CA TYR A 233 12.71 2.45 23.23
C TYR A 233 13.62 1.20 23.18
N MET A 234 13.77 0.53 22.03
CA MET A 234 14.77 -0.54 21.91
C MET A 234 16.14 0.01 21.49
N ASN A 235 17.23 -0.56 22.01
CA ASN A 235 18.60 -0.08 21.77
C ASN A 235 18.99 0.01 20.28
N THR A 236 18.48 -0.90 19.44
CA THR A 236 18.79 -0.97 18.00
C THR A 236 17.85 -0.12 17.14
N SER A 237 16.78 0.44 17.69
CA SER A 237 15.71 1.10 16.90
C SER A 237 16.19 2.29 16.09
N LYS A 238 17.21 3.01 16.58
CA LYS A 238 17.80 4.16 15.88
C LYS A 238 18.71 3.75 14.72
N LYS A 239 19.15 2.49 14.67
CA LYS A 239 20.08 1.96 13.66
C LYS A 239 19.36 1.21 12.54
N GLN A 240 18.14 0.73 12.81
CA GLN A 240 17.37 -0.05 11.85
C GLN A 240 16.68 0.87 10.85
N LYS A 241 16.90 0.62 9.56
CA LYS A 241 16.10 1.17 8.48
C LYS A 241 14.95 0.21 8.18
N ILE A 242 13.74 0.72 8.15
CA ILE A 242 12.52 -0.09 8.17
C ILE A 242 11.87 -0.15 6.79
N LEU A 243 11.82 0.97 6.07
CA LEU A 243 11.10 1.09 4.79
C LEU A 243 11.99 0.87 3.57
N GLY A 244 13.28 1.21 3.66
CA GLY A 244 14.22 1.10 2.56
C GLY A 244 15.65 1.35 3.02
N ASP A 245 16.60 0.96 2.16
CA ASP A 245 18.04 1.04 2.44
C ASP A 245 18.59 2.47 2.44
#